data_AF-A0A970DKT8-F1
#
_entry.id   AF-A0A970DKT8-F1
#
_cell.length_a   1.000
_cell.length_b   1.000
_cell.length_c   1.000
_cell.angle_alpha   90.00
_cell.angle_beta   90.00
_cell.angle_gamma   90.00
#
_symmetry.space_group_name_H-M   'P 1'
#
loop_
_entity.id
_entity.type
_entity.pdbx_description
1 polymer ?
#
loop_
_entity_poly.entity_id
_entity_poly.type
_entity_poly.pdbx_seq_one_letter_code
_entity_poly.pdbx_strand_id
1 'polypeptide(L)'
;VYIRSSEKLTIPDKSEDRYYYLTGDLVWVRTYDENDDLVDEGELRRFLSGIDYILYILGDDADFETFVFEMDNFLAIEDFTEILASRVLEATLADMTEEVLASEALIDFIKEPDGGYQWFHHAASEETGITGVVRRGEYALTETTYQYSDLAGFLDAVRQMDAVNLNYDSIDAYAIASSASDDSEKLAEALWDYSRVMRGSIATMLNEAIDRISVPPIFEPFKPVFTDDDFQNKDDVQEKLDQFAAFIDMIS
;
A
#
# COMPACT_ATOMS: atom_id res chain seq x y z
N VAL A 1 -18.83 -3.91 28.82
CA VAL A 1 -18.80 -4.89 27.73
C VAL A 1 -17.63 -4.49 26.87
N TYR A 2 -16.55 -5.26 26.91
CA TYR A 2 -15.42 -5.04 26.00
C TYR A 2 -15.92 -5.33 24.58
N ILE A 3 -15.57 -4.49 23.61
CA ILE A 3 -15.84 -4.78 22.19
C ILE A 3 -15.14 -6.12 21.92
N ARG A 4 -15.92 -7.19 21.75
CA ARG A 4 -15.40 -8.55 21.52
C ARG A 4 -15.31 -8.90 20.05
N SER A 5 -16.07 -8.20 19.20
CA SER A 5 -16.01 -8.31 17.76
C SER A 5 -16.70 -7.09 17.15
N SER A 6 -16.10 -6.55 16.10
CA SER A 6 -16.69 -5.57 15.19
C SER A 6 -16.42 -6.11 13.79
N GLU A 7 -17.42 -6.11 12.90
CA GLU A 7 -17.18 -6.45 11.48
C GLU A 7 -16.42 -5.32 10.76
N LYS A 8 -16.31 -4.14 11.40
CA LYS A 8 -15.64 -2.96 10.85
C LYS A 8 -14.21 -2.75 11.36
N LEU A 9 -13.79 -3.47 12.41
CA LEU A 9 -12.50 -3.24 13.07
C LEU A 9 -11.83 -4.58 13.37
N THR A 10 -10.60 -4.71 12.92
CA THR A 10 -9.78 -5.90 13.14
C THR A 10 -8.92 -5.69 14.38
N ILE A 11 -9.16 -6.50 15.42
CA ILE A 11 -8.34 -6.51 16.62
C ILE A 11 -7.26 -7.59 16.41
N PRO A 12 -5.97 -7.23 16.36
CA PRO A 12 -4.90 -8.18 16.05
C PRO A 12 -4.82 -9.30 17.11
N ASP A 13 -4.81 -10.55 16.65
CA ASP A 13 -4.57 -11.73 17.48
C ASP A 13 -3.08 -12.07 17.48
N LYS A 14 -2.47 -12.08 18.66
CA LYS A 14 -1.04 -12.41 18.83
C LYS A 14 -0.68 -13.85 18.47
N SER A 15 -1.67 -14.71 18.24
CA SER A 15 -1.47 -16.10 17.80
C SER A 15 -1.41 -16.25 16.28
N GLU A 16 -1.70 -15.20 15.52
CA GLU A 16 -1.61 -15.21 14.06
C GLU A 16 -0.23 -14.74 13.58
N ASP A 17 0.45 -15.61 12.82
CA ASP A 17 1.79 -15.36 12.28
C ASP A 17 1.85 -14.14 11.34
N ARG A 18 0.72 -13.72 10.75
CA ARG A 18 0.65 -12.54 9.88
C ARG A 18 0.83 -11.21 10.63
N TYR A 19 0.62 -11.19 11.95
CA TYR A 19 0.77 -10.00 12.81
C TYR A 19 2.05 -10.03 13.63
N TYR A 20 3.12 -10.64 13.12
CA TYR A 20 4.36 -10.95 13.87
C TYR A 20 5.04 -9.76 14.57
N TYR A 21 5.03 -8.54 13.99
CA TYR A 21 5.54 -7.36 14.72
C TYR A 21 4.69 -6.97 15.93
N LEU A 22 3.43 -7.38 15.94
CA LEU A 22 2.46 -7.13 17.00
C LEU A 22 2.54 -8.20 18.11
N THR A 23 3.65 -8.94 18.25
CA THR A 23 3.85 -10.04 19.22
C THR A 23 3.79 -9.63 20.70
N GLY A 24 3.78 -8.33 21.02
CA GLY A 24 3.56 -7.81 22.38
C GLY A 24 2.07 -7.69 22.76
N ASP A 25 1.78 -7.78 24.07
CA ASP A 25 0.43 -7.55 24.58
C ASP A 25 -0.08 -6.13 24.23
N LEU A 26 -1.35 -6.02 23.85
CA LEU A 26 -1.96 -4.74 23.51
C LEU A 26 -2.25 -3.93 24.80
N VAL A 27 -1.47 -2.88 25.03
CA VAL A 27 -1.63 -1.98 26.18
C VAL A 27 -2.66 -0.91 25.86
N TRP A 28 -3.85 -0.98 26.45
CA TRP A 28 -4.95 -0.07 26.13
C TRP A 28 -4.85 1.32 26.77
N VAL A 29 -4.28 1.39 27.96
CA VAL A 29 -4.27 2.60 28.80
C VAL A 29 -2.86 3.16 28.91
N ARG A 30 -2.77 4.45 29.24
CA ARG A 30 -1.47 5.10 29.47
C ARG A 30 -0.68 4.37 30.55
N THR A 31 0.60 4.18 30.27
CA THR A 31 1.55 3.61 31.21
C THR A 31 2.56 4.68 31.59
N TYR A 32 2.87 4.74 32.88
CA TYR A 32 3.82 5.69 33.46
C TYR A 32 4.96 4.92 34.13
N ASP A 33 6.16 5.49 34.14
CA ASP A 33 7.29 4.93 34.87
C ASP A 33 7.22 5.23 36.38
N GLU A 34 8.27 4.85 37.11
CA GLU A 34 8.38 5.09 38.55
C GLU A 34 8.46 6.57 38.96
N ASN A 35 8.74 7.47 38.02
CA ASN A 35 8.80 8.91 38.21
C ASN A 35 7.51 9.64 37.80
N ASP A 36 6.46 8.90 37.43
CA ASP A 36 5.20 9.42 36.88
C ASP A 36 5.36 10.04 35.48
N ASP A 37 6.46 9.72 34.77
CA ASP A 37 6.67 10.13 33.39
C ASP A 37 5.96 9.15 32.43
N LEU A 38 5.32 9.70 31.39
CA LEU A 38 4.56 8.90 30.42
C LEU A 38 5.52 8.07 29.56
N VAL A 39 5.39 6.75 29.59
CA VAL A 39 6.19 5.80 28.79
C VAL A 39 5.43 5.17 27.64
N ASP A 40 4.10 5.08 27.75
CA ASP A 40 3.24 4.57 26.69
C ASP A 40 1.92 5.35 26.70
N GLU A 41 1.51 5.89 25.56
CA GLU A 41 0.24 6.60 25.42
C GLU A 41 -0.98 5.68 25.52
N GLY A 42 -0.80 4.37 25.31
CA GLY A 42 -1.86 3.37 25.27
C GLY A 42 -2.63 3.37 23.95
N GLU A 43 -3.04 2.19 23.51
CA GLU A 43 -3.75 1.94 22.26
C GLU A 43 -5.04 2.75 22.15
N LEU A 44 -5.79 2.96 23.24
CA LEU A 44 -7.03 3.73 23.18
C LEU A 44 -6.79 5.18 22.75
N ARG A 45 -5.68 5.79 23.20
CA ARG A 45 -5.32 7.17 22.81
C ARG A 45 -4.95 7.21 21.34
N ARG A 46 -4.08 6.29 20.89
CA ARG A 46 -3.64 6.19 19.48
C ARG A 46 -4.82 5.95 18.56
N PHE A 47 -5.71 5.02 18.92
CA PHE A 47 -6.94 4.74 18.17
C PHE A 47 -7.83 5.98 18.04
N LEU A 48 -8.14 6.65 19.15
CA LEU A 48 -8.98 7.85 19.11
C LEU A 48 -8.33 9.01 18.34
N SER A 49 -7.01 9.14 18.42
CA SER A 49 -6.25 10.15 17.67
C SER A 49 -6.30 9.88 16.16
N GLY A 50 -6.09 8.63 15.74
CA GLY A 50 -6.23 8.24 14.34
C GLY A 50 -7.65 8.43 13.81
N ILE A 51 -8.66 8.11 14.60
CA ILE A 51 -10.07 8.38 14.24
C ILE A 51 -10.34 9.88 14.11
N ASP A 52 -9.89 10.70 15.06
CA ASP A 52 -10.05 12.15 15.01
C ASP A 52 -9.40 12.73 13.74
N TYR A 53 -8.21 12.22 13.39
CA TYR A 53 -7.51 12.59 12.18
C TYR A 53 -8.25 12.19 10.90
N ILE A 54 -8.77 10.96 10.81
CA ILE A 54 -9.59 10.51 9.67
C ILE A 54 -10.80 11.42 9.48
N LEU A 55 -11.56 11.67 10.55
CA LEU A 55 -12.77 12.50 10.49
C LEU A 55 -12.43 13.95 10.12
N TYR A 56 -11.33 14.48 10.64
CA TYR A 56 -10.83 15.81 10.28
C TYR A 56 -10.55 15.94 8.78
N ILE A 57 -9.92 14.93 8.17
CA ILE A 57 -9.61 14.92 6.73
C ILE A 57 -10.87 14.80 5.87
N LEU A 58 -11.84 13.98 6.28
CA LEU A 58 -13.09 13.78 5.55
C LEU A 58 -14.08 14.96 5.68
N GLY A 59 -13.85 15.86 6.65
CA GLY A 59 -14.55 17.13 6.80
C GLY A 59 -15.83 17.07 7.64
N ASP A 60 -16.55 18.19 7.67
CA ASP A 60 -17.64 18.46 8.63
C ASP A 60 -18.85 17.49 8.54
N ASP A 61 -19.00 16.77 7.42
CA ASP A 61 -20.07 15.77 7.22
C ASP A 61 -19.66 14.35 7.69
N ALA A 62 -18.39 14.13 8.04
CA ALA A 62 -17.90 12.86 8.54
C ALA A 62 -18.18 12.72 10.04
N ASP A 63 -18.93 11.68 10.40
CA ASP A 63 -19.20 11.33 11.80
C ASP A 63 -18.70 9.90 12.07
N PHE A 64 -18.19 9.68 13.28
CA PHE A 64 -17.72 8.38 13.72
C PHE A 64 -18.82 7.30 13.65
N GLU A 65 -20.08 7.66 13.93
CA GLU A 65 -21.20 6.71 13.89
C GLU A 65 -21.48 6.21 12.47
N THR A 66 -21.32 7.08 11.47
CA THR A 66 -21.62 6.79 10.07
C THR A 66 -20.38 6.43 9.25
N PHE A 67 -19.18 6.60 9.80
CA PHE A 67 -17.94 6.29 9.11
C PHE A 67 -17.89 4.82 8.67
N VAL A 68 -17.41 4.64 7.44
CA VAL A 68 -17.23 3.34 6.80
C VAL A 68 -15.74 3.17 6.49
N PHE A 69 -15.20 2.05 6.94
CA PHE A 69 -13.84 1.64 6.64
C PHE A 69 -13.79 1.11 5.21
N GLU A 70 -13.56 2.01 4.26
CA GLU A 70 -13.43 1.74 2.82
C GLU A 70 -12.15 2.41 2.31
N MET A 71 -11.40 1.74 1.44
CA MET A 71 -10.09 2.19 0.97
C MET A 71 -10.15 3.60 0.35
N ASP A 72 -11.21 3.93 -0.40
CA ASP A 72 -11.42 5.26 -0.99
C ASP A 72 -11.37 6.40 0.02
N ASN A 73 -11.97 6.21 1.20
CA ASN A 73 -11.94 7.20 2.27
C ASN A 73 -10.52 7.41 2.82
N PHE A 74 -9.69 6.37 2.72
CA PHE A 74 -8.29 6.42 3.14
C PHE A 74 -7.37 7.04 2.09
N LEU A 75 -7.73 7.04 0.79
CA LEU A 75 -6.94 7.73 -0.24
C LEU A 75 -6.92 9.25 -0.07
N ALA A 76 -7.93 9.82 0.59
CA ALA A 76 -7.96 11.24 0.94
C ALA A 76 -6.91 11.64 2.00
N ILE A 77 -6.26 10.65 2.65
CA ILE A 77 -5.33 10.88 3.75
C ILE A 77 -3.92 11.10 3.21
N GLU A 78 -3.36 12.28 3.48
CA GLU A 78 -2.02 12.65 3.01
C GLU A 78 -0.89 12.03 3.83
N ASP A 79 -1.13 11.73 5.11
CA ASP A 79 -0.15 11.18 6.05
C ASP A 79 -0.78 10.09 6.93
N PHE A 80 -0.40 8.85 6.68
CA PHE A 80 -0.91 7.70 7.44
C PHE A 80 -0.26 7.53 8.83
N THR A 81 0.75 8.34 9.19
CA THR A 81 1.52 8.17 10.44
C THR A 81 0.62 8.15 11.69
N GLU A 82 -0.34 9.07 11.78
CA GLU A 82 -1.24 9.17 12.94
C GLU A 82 -2.19 7.98 13.04
N ILE A 83 -2.61 7.44 11.89
CA ILE A 83 -3.55 6.30 11.81
C ILE A 83 -2.82 5.01 12.13
N LEU A 84 -1.66 4.80 11.52
CA LEU A 84 -0.84 3.60 11.70
C LEU A 84 -0.16 3.54 13.07
N ALA A 85 -0.19 4.62 13.85
CA ALA A 85 0.22 4.58 15.25
C ALA A 85 -0.68 3.65 16.08
N SER A 86 -1.96 3.50 15.72
CA SER A 86 -2.87 2.55 16.36
C SER A 86 -2.72 1.16 15.74
N ARG A 87 -2.41 0.16 16.56
CA ARG A 87 -2.32 -1.25 16.12
C ARG A 87 -3.67 -1.77 15.62
N VAL A 88 -4.78 -1.29 16.16
CA VAL A 88 -6.13 -1.67 15.70
C VAL A 88 -6.44 -1.07 14.33
N LEU A 89 -6.14 0.21 14.11
CA LEU A 89 -6.34 0.83 12.79
C LEU A 89 -5.38 0.27 11.75
N GLU A 90 -4.11 0.06 12.11
CA GLU A 90 -3.12 -0.57 11.26
C GLU A 90 -3.57 -1.99 10.84
N ALA A 91 -4.01 -2.82 11.78
CA ALA A 91 -4.52 -4.16 11.47
C ALA A 91 -5.78 -4.12 10.60
N THR A 92 -6.67 -3.14 10.82
CA THR A 92 -7.87 -2.96 9.99
C THR A 92 -7.49 -2.56 8.56
N LEU A 93 -6.55 -1.63 8.37
CA LEU A 93 -6.07 -1.21 7.06
C LEU A 93 -5.33 -2.32 6.32
N ALA A 94 -4.55 -3.14 7.02
CA ALA A 94 -3.92 -4.31 6.43
C ALA A 94 -4.93 -5.32 5.90
N ASP A 95 -5.95 -5.65 6.70
CA ASP A 95 -7.03 -6.57 6.33
C ASP A 95 -7.80 -6.05 5.11
N MET A 96 -8.16 -4.76 5.11
CA MET A 96 -8.78 -4.11 3.96
C MET A 96 -7.87 -4.14 2.71
N THR A 97 -6.57 -3.95 2.88
CA THR A 97 -5.60 -4.02 1.78
C THR A 97 -5.55 -5.43 1.20
N GLU A 98 -5.55 -6.47 2.03
CA GLU A 98 -5.62 -7.86 1.56
C GLU A 98 -6.92 -8.15 0.80
N GLU A 99 -8.06 -7.64 1.26
CA GLU A 99 -9.34 -7.74 0.54
C GLU A 99 -9.29 -7.05 -0.83
N VAL A 100 -8.70 -5.86 -0.89
CA VAL A 100 -8.50 -5.11 -2.14
C VAL A 100 -7.59 -5.87 -3.10
N LEU A 101 -6.49 -6.45 -2.62
CA LEU A 101 -5.58 -7.27 -3.43
C LEU A 101 -6.23 -8.56 -3.95
N ALA A 102 -7.20 -9.11 -3.20
CA ALA A 102 -7.97 -10.28 -3.60
C ALA A 102 -9.20 -9.95 -4.47
N SER A 103 -9.48 -8.67 -4.71
CA SER A 103 -10.62 -8.22 -5.51
C SER A 103 -10.42 -8.47 -7.02
N GLU A 104 -11.51 -8.54 -7.78
CA GLU A 104 -11.44 -8.72 -9.24
C GLU A 104 -10.66 -7.59 -9.95
N ALA A 105 -10.60 -6.40 -9.34
CA ALA A 105 -9.90 -5.24 -9.88
C ALA A 105 -8.37 -5.44 -9.88
N LEU A 106 -7.81 -6.00 -8.81
CA LEU A 106 -6.36 -6.13 -8.63
C LEU A 106 -5.83 -7.56 -8.64
N ILE A 107 -6.72 -8.56 -8.64
CA ILE A 107 -6.29 -9.96 -8.74
C ILE A 107 -5.43 -10.13 -9.98
N ASP A 108 -4.31 -10.82 -9.81
CA ASP A 108 -3.26 -11.06 -10.82
C ASP A 108 -2.45 -9.83 -11.26
N PHE A 109 -2.84 -8.59 -10.90
CA PHE A 109 -2.03 -7.39 -11.18
C PHE A 109 -0.89 -7.19 -10.17
N ILE A 110 -1.10 -7.61 -8.93
CA ILE A 110 -0.13 -7.47 -7.84
C ILE A 110 0.54 -8.81 -7.56
N LYS A 111 1.87 -8.82 -7.60
CA LYS A 111 2.70 -9.97 -7.29
C LYS A 111 2.98 -10.01 -5.80
N GLU A 112 2.66 -11.12 -5.16
CA GLU A 112 3.09 -11.36 -3.78
C GLU A 112 4.62 -11.38 -3.69
N PRO A 113 5.24 -10.59 -2.80
CA PRO A 113 6.70 -10.61 -2.63
C PRO A 113 7.23 -11.94 -2.13
N ASP A 114 8.48 -12.24 -2.46
CA ASP A 114 9.20 -13.37 -1.84
C ASP A 114 9.22 -13.20 -0.31
N GLY A 115 8.73 -14.22 0.40
CA GLY A 115 8.58 -14.18 1.87
C GLY A 115 7.28 -13.54 2.36
N GLY A 116 6.35 -13.23 1.45
CA GLY A 116 5.04 -12.68 1.77
C GLY A 116 5.06 -11.18 2.07
N TYR A 117 3.88 -10.67 2.39
CA TYR A 117 3.69 -9.29 2.79
C TYR A 117 4.18 -9.03 4.22
N GLN A 118 4.82 -7.88 4.42
CA GLN A 118 5.35 -7.42 5.70
C GLN A 118 4.59 -6.18 6.16
N TRP A 119 3.26 -6.30 6.27
CA TRP A 119 2.34 -5.19 6.58
C TRP A 119 2.63 -4.46 7.88
N PHE A 120 3.26 -5.13 8.85
CA PHE A 120 3.49 -4.58 10.20
C PHE A 120 4.98 -4.39 10.51
N HIS A 121 5.89 -4.54 9.55
CA HIS A 121 7.32 -4.44 9.85
C HIS A 121 7.81 -2.99 9.85
N HIS A 122 7.89 -2.39 11.02
CA HIS A 122 8.36 -1.01 11.19
C HIS A 122 9.89 -0.90 11.22
N ALA A 123 10.43 0.29 10.95
CA ALA A 123 11.87 0.57 10.90
C ALA A 123 12.64 0.20 12.19
N ALA A 124 11.95 0.15 13.34
CA ALA A 124 12.51 -0.19 14.65
C ALA A 124 12.27 -1.65 15.07
N SER A 125 11.80 -2.52 14.16
CA SER A 125 11.58 -3.94 14.44
C SER A 125 12.92 -4.66 14.65
N GLU A 126 13.09 -5.29 15.81
CA GLU A 126 14.33 -5.99 16.20
C GLU A 126 14.17 -7.53 16.17
N GLU A 127 13.37 -8.06 15.24
CA GLU A 127 13.06 -9.50 15.24
C GLU A 127 14.25 -10.38 14.81
N THR A 128 14.49 -11.43 15.58
CA THR A 128 15.58 -12.38 15.36
C THR A 128 15.12 -13.53 14.47
N GLY A 129 15.74 -13.70 13.30
CA GLY A 129 15.42 -14.77 12.35
C GLY A 129 15.03 -14.28 10.96
N ILE A 130 14.74 -12.98 10.82
CA ILE A 130 14.64 -12.31 9.52
C ILE A 130 16.06 -11.88 9.12
N THR A 131 16.66 -12.58 8.16
CA THR A 131 17.94 -12.16 7.57
C THR A 131 17.71 -11.04 6.55
N GLY A 132 17.80 -9.79 6.97
CA GLY A 132 17.73 -8.66 6.04
C GLY A 132 17.46 -7.34 6.74
N VAL A 133 18.20 -6.30 6.38
CA VAL A 133 17.85 -4.92 6.74
C VAL A 133 16.67 -4.54 5.85
N VAL A 134 15.46 -4.45 6.41
CA VAL A 134 14.28 -3.95 5.67
C VAL A 134 14.38 -2.43 5.62
N ARG A 135 15.02 -1.93 4.56
CA ARG A 135 15.04 -0.51 4.18
C ARG A 135 14.58 -0.43 2.72
N ARG A 136 13.43 0.20 2.50
CA ARG A 136 12.72 0.36 1.22
C ARG A 136 12.55 -0.92 0.40
N GLY A 137 12.41 -2.07 1.05
CA GLY A 137 12.31 -3.37 0.40
C GLY A 137 13.47 -3.69 -0.53
N GLU A 138 14.59 -2.99 -0.41
CA GLU A 138 15.81 -3.29 -1.15
C GLU A 138 16.83 -3.92 -0.21
N TYR A 139 17.49 -4.95 -0.70
CA TYR A 139 18.86 -5.23 -0.31
C TYR A 139 19.70 -3.95 -0.55
N ALA A 140 19.80 -3.10 0.47
CA ALA A 140 20.67 -1.93 0.56
C ALA A 140 20.90 -1.14 -0.74
N LEU A 141 20.06 -0.16 -1.07
CA LEU A 141 20.43 0.92 -1.99
C LEU A 141 20.01 2.30 -1.47
N THR A 142 20.98 3.22 -1.61
CA THR A 142 21.05 4.67 -1.31
C THR A 142 20.66 5.18 0.09
N GLU A 143 21.64 5.81 0.75
CA GLU A 143 21.43 6.56 2.00
C GLU A 143 20.49 7.73 1.74
N THR A 144 19.23 7.65 2.17
CA THR A 144 18.45 8.72 2.84
C THR A 144 16.96 8.57 2.57
N THR A 145 16.29 7.61 3.23
CA THR A 145 14.90 7.72 3.71
C THR A 145 14.53 6.43 4.45
N TYR A 146 13.86 6.55 5.61
CA TYR A 146 13.41 5.40 6.40
C TYR A 146 12.23 4.71 5.68
N GLN A 147 12.14 3.38 5.73
CA GLN A 147 10.94 2.66 5.31
C GLN A 147 10.09 2.33 6.54
N TYR A 148 8.82 2.72 6.45
CA TYR A 148 7.70 2.25 7.26
C TYR A 148 7.07 1.06 6.52
N SER A 149 6.37 0.19 7.23
CA SER A 149 5.87 -1.13 6.78
C SER A 149 5.34 -1.23 5.33
N ASP A 150 5.24 -2.44 4.77
CA ASP A 150 4.69 -2.62 3.41
C ASP A 150 3.30 -1.99 3.24
N LEU A 151 2.55 -1.91 4.34
CA LEU A 151 1.22 -1.33 4.37
C LEU A 151 1.29 0.17 4.11
N ALA A 152 2.09 0.90 4.89
CA ALA A 152 2.26 2.34 4.73
C ALA A 152 2.72 2.67 3.29
N GLY A 153 3.74 1.94 2.81
CA GLY A 153 4.26 2.13 1.47
C GLY A 153 3.24 1.83 0.38
N PHE A 154 2.45 0.76 0.52
CA PHE A 154 1.40 0.41 -0.43
C PHE A 154 0.27 1.46 -0.46
N LEU A 155 -0.21 1.89 0.71
CA LEU A 155 -1.24 2.94 0.81
C LEU A 155 -0.77 4.24 0.17
N ASP A 156 0.48 4.66 0.41
CA ASP A 156 1.06 5.82 -0.25
C ASP A 156 1.18 5.63 -1.76
N ALA A 157 1.61 4.44 -2.23
CA ALA A 157 1.71 4.16 -3.66
C ALA A 157 0.34 4.28 -4.35
N VAL A 158 -0.70 3.68 -3.78
CA VAL A 158 -2.07 3.75 -4.32
C VAL A 158 -2.59 5.18 -4.35
N ARG A 159 -2.38 5.96 -3.28
CA ARG A 159 -2.75 7.38 -3.24
C ARG A 159 -2.04 8.18 -4.35
N GLN A 160 -0.76 7.90 -4.58
CA GLN A 160 0.02 8.60 -5.61
C GLN A 160 -0.42 8.19 -7.03
N MET A 161 -0.88 6.96 -7.22
CA MET A 161 -1.52 6.53 -8.47
C MET A 161 -2.84 7.26 -8.72
N ASP A 162 -3.69 7.38 -7.69
CA ASP A 162 -4.97 8.12 -7.80
C ASP A 162 -4.73 9.60 -8.15
N ALA A 163 -3.67 10.21 -7.60
CA ALA A 163 -3.25 11.57 -7.94
C ALA A 163 -2.83 11.77 -9.41
N VAL A 164 -2.54 10.69 -10.15
CA VAL A 164 -2.30 10.68 -11.59
C VAL A 164 -3.42 9.96 -12.37
N ASN A 165 -4.62 9.95 -11.82
CA ASN A 165 -5.84 9.39 -12.40
C ASN A 165 -5.82 7.87 -12.63
N LEU A 166 -4.95 7.13 -11.92
CA LEU A 166 -4.95 5.66 -11.93
C LEU A 166 -5.51 5.14 -10.61
N ASN A 167 -6.82 4.92 -10.56
CA ASN A 167 -7.47 4.37 -9.36
C ASN A 167 -7.22 2.86 -9.22
N TYR A 168 -7.01 2.39 -7.99
CA TYR A 168 -6.77 0.98 -7.70
C TYR A 168 -7.96 0.07 -8.03
N ASP A 169 -9.17 0.60 -8.03
CA ASP A 169 -10.40 -0.16 -8.33
C ASP A 169 -10.65 -0.34 -9.84
N SER A 170 -9.88 0.37 -10.67
CA SER A 170 -10.09 0.49 -12.11
C SER A 170 -8.76 0.45 -12.88
N ILE A 171 -7.87 -0.47 -12.50
CA ILE A 171 -6.62 -0.70 -13.25
C ILE A 171 -6.91 -1.55 -14.49
N ASP A 172 -6.73 -0.94 -15.66
CA ASP A 172 -6.71 -1.62 -16.96
C ASP A 172 -5.70 -0.98 -17.91
N ALA A 173 -5.52 -1.58 -19.09
CA ALA A 173 -4.54 -1.08 -20.06
C ALA A 173 -4.81 0.36 -20.53
N TYR A 174 -6.07 0.77 -20.66
CA TYR A 174 -6.42 2.12 -21.10
C TYR A 174 -6.23 3.14 -19.98
N ALA A 175 -6.59 2.78 -18.74
CA ALA A 175 -6.35 3.61 -17.56
C ALA A 175 -4.85 3.86 -17.36
N ILE A 176 -4.04 2.78 -17.36
CA ILE A 176 -2.59 2.89 -17.24
C ILE A 176 -2.00 3.75 -18.37
N ALA A 177 -2.40 3.50 -19.63
CA ALA A 177 -1.91 4.25 -20.78
C ALA A 177 -2.30 5.74 -20.73
N SER A 178 -3.53 6.05 -20.28
CA SER A 178 -3.99 7.43 -20.12
C SER A 178 -3.17 8.15 -19.05
N SER A 179 -3.01 7.55 -17.88
CA SER A 179 -2.20 8.13 -16.79
C SER A 179 -0.74 8.32 -17.18
N ALA A 180 -0.14 7.35 -17.86
CA ALA A 180 1.22 7.46 -18.38
C ALA A 180 1.35 8.58 -19.43
N SER A 181 0.37 8.72 -20.33
CA SER A 181 0.38 9.78 -21.34
C SER A 181 0.22 11.18 -20.74
N ASP A 182 -0.50 11.29 -19.63
CA ASP A 182 -0.68 12.56 -18.90
C ASP A 182 0.58 12.94 -18.10
N ASP A 183 1.14 12.00 -17.31
CA ASP A 183 2.30 12.24 -16.44
C ASP A 183 3.07 10.95 -16.09
N SER A 184 3.78 10.38 -17.07
CA SER A 184 4.60 9.17 -16.92
C SER A 184 5.63 9.26 -15.78
N GLU A 185 6.17 10.47 -15.53
CA GLU A 185 7.16 10.71 -14.48
C GLU A 185 6.54 10.48 -13.10
N LYS A 186 5.39 11.10 -12.82
CA LYS A 186 4.69 10.89 -11.54
C LYS A 186 4.11 9.49 -11.41
N LEU A 187 3.63 8.87 -12.49
CA LEU A 187 3.19 7.48 -12.42
C LEU A 187 4.37 6.54 -12.10
N ALA A 188 5.55 6.77 -12.68
CA ALA A 188 6.75 6.04 -12.32
C ALA A 188 7.15 6.27 -10.86
N GLU A 189 7.02 7.49 -10.32
CA GLU A 189 7.19 7.77 -8.88
C GLU A 189 6.23 6.96 -8.01
N ALA A 190 4.95 6.96 -8.34
CA ALA A 190 3.93 6.24 -7.59
C ALA A 190 4.22 4.73 -7.53
N LEU A 191 4.62 4.14 -8.66
CA LEU A 191 4.91 2.71 -8.77
C LEU A 191 6.26 2.32 -8.17
N TRP A 192 7.28 3.19 -8.25
CA TRP A 192 8.64 2.87 -7.87
C TRP A 192 8.99 3.28 -6.43
N ASP A 193 8.64 4.49 -5.99
CA ASP A 193 9.29 5.11 -4.84
C ASP A 193 8.67 4.73 -3.48
N TYR A 194 7.40 4.35 -3.44
CA TYR A 194 6.65 4.22 -2.18
C TYR A 194 6.58 2.80 -1.63
N SER A 195 6.42 1.80 -2.51
CA SER A 195 6.16 0.42 -2.09
C SER A 195 7.03 -0.58 -2.83
N ARG A 196 7.66 -1.49 -2.07
CA ARG A 196 8.31 -2.66 -2.66
C ARG A 196 7.30 -3.61 -3.33
N VAL A 197 6.06 -3.65 -2.81
CA VAL A 197 4.98 -4.48 -3.35
C VAL A 197 4.62 -3.95 -4.74
N MET A 198 4.38 -2.64 -4.86
CA MET A 198 4.07 -2.03 -6.16
C MET A 198 5.25 -2.12 -7.12
N ARG A 199 6.46 -1.80 -6.65
CA ARG A 199 7.68 -1.89 -7.45
C ARG A 199 7.89 -3.30 -8.01
N GLY A 200 7.78 -4.31 -7.17
CA GLY A 200 7.93 -5.71 -7.57
C GLY A 200 6.79 -6.23 -8.47
N SER A 201 5.70 -5.46 -8.59
CA SER A 201 4.52 -5.82 -9.38
C SER A 201 4.47 -5.16 -10.75
N ILE A 202 5.32 -4.18 -11.05
CA ILE A 202 5.22 -3.37 -12.29
C ILE A 202 5.15 -4.24 -13.55
N ALA A 203 6.09 -5.18 -13.72
CA ALA A 203 6.08 -6.08 -14.88
C ALA A 203 4.80 -6.95 -14.95
N THR A 204 4.36 -7.45 -13.78
CA THR A 204 3.15 -8.27 -13.65
C THR A 204 1.92 -7.46 -14.05
N MET A 205 1.78 -6.26 -13.48
CA MET A 205 0.68 -5.32 -13.72
C MET A 205 0.55 -4.96 -15.22
N LEU A 206 1.66 -4.60 -15.87
CA LEU A 206 1.65 -4.23 -17.29
C LEU A 206 1.33 -5.42 -18.20
N ASN A 207 1.89 -6.60 -17.93
CA ASN A 207 1.58 -7.79 -18.72
C ASN A 207 0.11 -8.20 -18.57
N GLU A 208 -0.40 -8.23 -17.33
CA GLU A 208 -1.79 -8.57 -17.03
C GLU A 208 -2.76 -7.59 -17.72
N ALA A 209 -2.46 -6.29 -17.69
CA ALA A 209 -3.24 -5.27 -18.40
C ALA A 209 -3.38 -5.59 -19.90
N ILE A 210 -2.29 -6.00 -20.57
CA ILE A 210 -2.30 -6.29 -22.00
C ILE A 210 -2.95 -7.64 -22.29
N ASP A 211 -2.83 -8.61 -21.38
CA ASP A 211 -3.48 -9.91 -21.53
C ASP A 211 -5.02 -9.82 -21.43
N ARG A 212 -5.54 -8.81 -20.74
CA ARG A 212 -6.99 -8.57 -20.59
C ARG A 212 -7.64 -7.85 -21.78
N ILE A 213 -6.88 -7.30 -22.73
CA ILE A 213 -7.43 -6.62 -23.91
C ILE A 213 -7.33 -7.47 -25.19
N SER A 214 -8.21 -7.17 -26.15
CA SER A 214 -8.15 -7.79 -27.47
C SER A 214 -7.18 -7.03 -28.38
N VAL A 215 -6.09 -7.67 -28.78
CA VAL A 215 -5.11 -7.10 -29.71
C VAL A 215 -5.42 -7.55 -31.14
N PRO A 216 -5.53 -6.63 -32.13
CA PRO A 216 -5.73 -7.03 -33.52
C PRO A 216 -4.57 -7.90 -34.04
N PRO A 217 -4.81 -8.93 -34.89
CA PRO A 217 -3.77 -9.87 -35.33
C PRO A 217 -2.55 -9.24 -36.01
N ILE A 218 -2.71 -8.04 -36.60
CA ILE A 218 -1.60 -7.30 -37.20
C ILE A 218 -0.64 -6.70 -36.17
N PHE A 219 -1.12 -6.46 -34.94
CA PHE A 219 -0.36 -5.88 -33.84
C PHE A 219 0.18 -6.91 -32.85
N GLU A 220 -0.32 -8.15 -32.86
CA GLU A 220 0.17 -9.24 -32.01
C GLU A 220 1.70 -9.42 -32.00
N PRO A 221 2.42 -9.36 -33.14
CA PRO A 221 3.88 -9.47 -33.13
C PRO A 221 4.61 -8.32 -32.44
N PHE A 222 3.90 -7.21 -32.16
CA PHE A 222 4.43 -6.00 -31.53
C PHE A 222 3.95 -5.84 -30.08
N LYS A 223 3.19 -6.80 -29.55
CA LYS A 223 2.77 -6.81 -28.15
C LYS A 223 4.02 -6.77 -27.25
N PRO A 224 4.18 -5.75 -26.39
CA PRO A 224 5.30 -5.71 -25.47
C PRO A 224 5.15 -6.81 -24.42
N VAL A 225 6.28 -7.30 -23.93
CA VAL A 225 6.37 -8.25 -22.83
C VAL A 225 7.39 -7.68 -21.86
N PHE A 226 6.99 -7.51 -20.61
CA PHE A 226 7.81 -6.92 -19.57
C PHE A 226 8.34 -8.00 -18.63
N THR A 227 9.58 -7.87 -18.17
CA THR A 227 10.14 -8.71 -17.12
C THR A 227 10.66 -7.85 -15.97
N ASP A 228 10.90 -8.44 -14.80
CA ASP A 228 11.48 -7.70 -13.66
C ASP A 228 12.85 -7.08 -14.03
N ASP A 229 13.60 -7.68 -14.97
CA ASP A 229 14.88 -7.15 -15.45
C ASP A 229 14.74 -5.83 -16.23
N ASP A 230 13.56 -5.53 -16.77
CA ASP A 230 13.27 -4.26 -17.45
C ASP A 230 13.22 -3.07 -16.49
N PHE A 231 13.18 -3.27 -15.17
CA PHE A 231 12.95 -2.22 -14.17
C PHE A 231 14.05 -2.20 -13.11
N GLN A 232 15.18 -1.55 -13.39
CA GLN A 232 16.31 -1.42 -12.46
C GLN A 232 16.32 -0.07 -11.73
N ASN A 233 15.63 0.93 -12.28
CA ASN A 233 15.51 2.26 -11.70
C ASN A 233 14.20 2.94 -12.17
N LYS A 234 13.89 4.11 -11.60
CA LYS A 234 12.67 4.87 -11.92
C LYS A 234 12.62 5.32 -13.39
N ASP A 235 13.74 5.69 -13.99
CA ASP A 235 13.78 6.12 -15.39
C ASP A 235 13.38 4.96 -16.32
N ASP A 236 13.78 3.72 -15.98
CA ASP A 236 13.35 2.53 -16.72
C ASP A 236 11.82 2.35 -16.64
N VAL A 237 11.22 2.55 -15.46
CA VAL A 237 9.75 2.48 -15.28
C VAL A 237 9.07 3.50 -16.18
N GLN A 238 9.54 4.76 -16.16
CA GLN A 238 9.01 5.81 -17.01
C GLN A 238 9.09 5.44 -18.50
N GLU A 239 10.26 4.99 -18.97
CA GLU A 239 10.46 4.60 -20.37
C GLU A 239 9.50 3.48 -20.79
N LYS A 240 9.30 2.48 -19.94
CA LYS A 240 8.39 1.36 -20.21
C LYS A 240 6.92 1.75 -20.15
N LEU A 241 6.53 2.68 -19.29
CA LEU A 241 5.19 3.26 -19.27
C LEU A 241 4.91 4.04 -20.57
N ASP A 242 5.87 4.80 -21.07
CA ASP A 242 5.75 5.49 -22.36
C ASP A 242 5.61 4.50 -23.53
N GLN A 243 6.42 3.43 -23.53
CA GLN A 243 6.32 2.34 -24.52
C GLN A 243 4.95 1.65 -24.47
N PHE A 244 4.45 1.40 -23.26
CA PHE A 244 3.15 0.81 -23.02
C PHE A 244 2.04 1.71 -23.58
N ALA A 245 2.03 2.99 -23.21
CA ALA A 245 1.04 3.96 -23.66
C ALA A 245 1.03 4.08 -25.20
N ALA A 246 2.20 4.16 -25.83
CA ALA A 246 2.32 4.22 -27.28
C ALA A 246 1.78 2.95 -27.97
N PHE A 247 1.96 1.77 -27.37
CA PHE A 247 1.37 0.53 -27.88
C PHE A 247 -0.16 0.55 -27.78
N ILE A 248 -0.72 0.98 -26.66
CA ILE A 248 -2.17 1.09 -26.47
C ILE A 248 -2.79 2.10 -27.45
N ASP A 249 -2.17 3.25 -27.66
CA ASP A 249 -2.61 4.24 -28.67
C ASP A 249 -2.62 3.65 -30.09
N MET A 250 -1.62 2.85 -30.45
CA MET A 250 -1.51 2.23 -31.78
C MET A 250 -2.65 1.23 -32.08
N ILE A 251 -3.17 0.54 -31.06
CA ILE A 251 -4.18 -0.51 -31.21
C ILE A 251 -5.62 -0.04 -30.92
N SER A 252 -5.78 1.20 -30.46
CA SER A 252 -7.07 1.85 -30.18
C SER A 252 -7.74 2.39 -31.45
#